data_AF-A0A528HBR6-F1
#
_entry.id   AF-A0A528HBR6-F1
#
_cell.length_a   1.000
_cell.length_b   1.000
_cell.length_c   1.000
_cell.angle_alpha   90.00
_cell.angle_beta   90.00
_cell.angle_gamma   90.00
#
_symmetry.space_group_name_H-M   'P 1'
#
loop_
_entity.id
_entity.type
_entity.pdbx_description
1 polymer ?
#
loop_
_entity_poly.entity_id
_entity_poly.type
_entity_poly.pdbx_seq_one_letter_code
_entity_poly.pdbx_strand_id
1 'polypeptide(L)'
;PTHCAFFTRDLAETLRAQGMRADIIHANNVLAHVADTNGFVAGIARLLKDDGVAVIEAPYVEPLIEHCEFDTIYHEHLCYFSVTALDKLFRRHGLYLNEVKHFSIHGGSLRLYVEPRENVGATVKEQLAHEASRGIDAIGYFRDFSTKVDALKRDLSMLLRRLKSQGAT
;
A
#
# COMPACT_ATOMS: atom_id res chain seq x y z
N PRO A 1 12.68 15.56 -19.75
CA PRO A 1 13.52 16.15 -18.68
C PRO A 1 13.29 15.39 -17.37
N THR A 2 14.28 15.31 -16.49
CA THR A 2 14.20 14.60 -15.19
C THR A 2 14.26 15.61 -14.06
N HIS A 3 13.35 15.51 -13.09
CA HIS A 3 13.35 16.34 -11.87
C HIS A 3 13.75 15.49 -10.66
N CYS A 4 14.91 15.80 -10.06
CA CYS A 4 15.38 15.12 -8.85
C CYS A 4 14.81 15.81 -7.60
N ALA A 5 13.64 15.37 -7.14
CA ALA A 5 12.98 15.89 -5.94
C ALA A 5 12.05 14.85 -5.33
N PHE A 6 11.73 14.99 -4.04
CA PHE A 6 10.64 14.22 -3.43
C PHE A 6 9.29 14.69 -3.98
N PHE A 7 8.39 13.74 -4.22
CA PHE A 7 7.04 14.06 -4.67
C PHE A 7 6.19 14.53 -3.49
N THR A 8 5.98 15.84 -3.42
CA THR A 8 5.14 16.50 -2.41
C THR A 8 4.03 17.30 -3.08
N ARG A 9 3.01 17.69 -2.29
CA ARG A 9 1.97 18.61 -2.75
C ARG A 9 2.55 19.91 -3.32
N ASP A 10 3.57 20.48 -2.67
CA ASP A 10 4.15 21.76 -3.08
C ASP A 10 4.93 21.65 -4.41
N LEU A 11 5.60 20.52 -4.64
CA LEU A 11 6.20 20.23 -5.94
C LEU A 11 5.10 20.11 -7.01
N ALA A 12 4.02 19.40 -6.70
CA ALA A 12 2.89 19.25 -7.61
C ALA A 12 2.24 20.60 -7.98
N GLU A 13 2.09 21.51 -7.02
CA GLU A 13 1.63 22.88 -7.28
C GLU A 13 2.58 23.65 -8.20
N THR A 14 3.88 23.54 -7.95
CA THR A 14 4.91 24.22 -8.77
C THR A 14 4.87 23.75 -10.22
N LEU A 15 4.87 22.43 -10.43
CA LEU A 15 4.79 21.83 -11.76
C LEU A 15 3.48 22.22 -12.47
N ARG A 16 2.37 22.26 -11.72
CA ARG A 16 1.08 22.66 -12.26
C ARG A 16 1.03 24.14 -12.66
N ALA A 17 1.65 25.03 -11.88
CA ALA A 17 1.79 26.45 -12.22
C ALA A 17 2.63 26.68 -13.50
N GLN A 18 3.55 25.75 -13.80
CA GLN A 18 4.31 25.72 -15.05
C GLN A 18 3.49 25.16 -16.24
N GLY A 19 2.19 24.89 -16.04
CA GLY A 19 1.31 24.35 -17.06
C GLY A 19 1.36 22.83 -17.21
N MET A 20 2.12 22.12 -16.36
CA MET A 20 2.22 20.66 -16.45
C MET A 20 0.98 19.96 -15.91
N ARG A 21 0.62 18.86 -16.56
CA ARG A 21 -0.43 17.90 -16.19
C ARG A 21 0.00 16.51 -16.67
N ALA A 22 -0.43 15.47 -15.97
CA ALA A 22 -0.10 14.10 -16.32
C ALA A 22 -1.34 13.34 -16.82
N ASP A 23 -1.21 12.67 -17.95
CA ASP A 23 -2.17 11.65 -18.40
C ASP A 23 -2.07 10.39 -17.53
N ILE A 24 -0.84 10.04 -17.13
CA ILE A 24 -0.54 8.88 -16.29
C ILE A 24 0.43 9.29 -15.18
N ILE A 25 0.12 8.92 -13.95
CA ILE A 25 1.07 8.94 -12.83
C ILE A 25 1.32 7.50 -12.41
N HIS A 26 2.58 7.12 -12.24
CA HIS A 26 2.95 5.76 -11.84
C HIS A 26 3.78 5.80 -10.56
N ALA A 27 3.41 4.97 -9.58
CA ALA A 27 4.00 4.97 -8.25
C ALA A 27 4.08 3.54 -7.70
N ASN A 28 5.17 2.84 -7.98
CA ASN A 28 5.36 1.47 -7.50
C ASN A 28 6.23 1.41 -6.26
N ASN A 29 5.75 0.69 -5.24
CA ASN A 29 6.46 0.44 -3.99
C ASN A 29 6.97 1.73 -3.33
N VAL A 30 6.28 2.85 -3.54
CA VAL A 30 6.66 4.15 -2.96
C VAL A 30 5.67 4.60 -1.88
N LEU A 31 4.37 4.29 -2.02
CA LEU A 31 3.36 4.82 -1.10
C LEU A 31 3.59 4.41 0.37
N ALA A 32 4.06 3.17 0.61
CA ALA A 32 4.40 2.68 1.95
C ALA A 32 5.60 3.40 2.59
N HIS A 33 6.43 4.05 1.77
CA HIS A 33 7.63 4.78 2.17
C HIS A 33 7.38 6.27 2.44
N VAL A 34 6.19 6.79 2.12
CA VAL A 34 5.90 8.22 2.22
C VAL A 34 5.27 8.54 3.57
N ALA A 35 5.97 9.34 4.38
CA ALA A 35 5.48 9.77 5.69
C ALA A 35 4.20 10.63 5.59
N ASP A 36 4.17 11.58 4.64
CA ASP A 36 2.98 12.40 4.36
C ASP A 36 2.14 11.79 3.23
N THR A 37 1.42 10.72 3.55
CA THR A 37 0.54 10.02 2.60
C THR A 37 -0.56 10.93 2.05
N ASN A 38 -1.06 11.89 2.84
CA ASN A 38 -2.09 12.82 2.39
C ASN A 38 -1.51 13.85 1.41
N GLY A 39 -0.34 14.42 1.68
CA GLY A 39 0.34 15.33 0.76
C GLY A 39 0.74 14.65 -0.55
N PHE A 40 1.14 13.37 -0.49
CA PHE A 40 1.42 12.57 -1.67
C PHE A 40 0.18 12.42 -2.56
N VAL A 41 -0.94 11.96 -2.00
CA VAL A 41 -2.19 11.77 -2.75
C VAL A 41 -2.77 13.10 -3.23
N ALA A 42 -2.68 14.17 -2.42
CA ALA A 42 -3.06 15.52 -2.86
C ALA A 42 -2.20 15.99 -4.05
N GLY A 43 -0.90 15.69 -4.06
CA GLY A 43 -0.01 15.97 -5.18
C GLY A 43 -0.41 15.22 -6.45
N ILE A 44 -0.82 13.95 -6.33
CA ILE A 44 -1.36 13.17 -7.45
C ILE A 44 -2.62 13.86 -7.99
N ALA A 45 -3.60 14.13 -7.13
CA ALA A 45 -4.86 14.77 -7.51
C ALA A 45 -4.63 16.12 -8.22
N ARG A 46 -3.61 16.86 -7.80
CA ARG A 46 -3.29 18.16 -8.36
C ARG A 46 -2.73 18.09 -9.79
N LEU A 47 -1.88 17.11 -10.07
CA LEU A 47 -1.18 16.99 -11.36
C LEU A 47 -1.92 16.15 -12.38
N LEU A 48 -2.75 15.21 -11.95
CA LEU A 48 -3.50 14.35 -12.84
C LEU A 48 -4.47 15.19 -13.69
N LYS A 49 -4.61 14.85 -14.97
CA LYS A 49 -5.68 15.38 -15.83
C LYS A 49 -7.03 14.80 -15.40
N ASP A 50 -8.11 15.47 -15.78
CA ASP A 50 -9.48 15.07 -15.43
C ASP A 50 -9.86 13.68 -16.01
N ASP A 51 -9.19 13.28 -17.10
CA ASP A 51 -9.27 11.97 -17.78
C ASP A 51 -8.03 11.09 -17.55
N GLY A 52 -7.13 11.50 -16.65
CA GLY A 52 -5.90 10.77 -16.36
C GLY A 52 -6.09 9.65 -15.34
N VAL A 53 -5.09 8.76 -15.26
CA VAL A 53 -5.06 7.63 -14.31
C VAL A 53 -3.76 7.61 -13.50
N ALA A 54 -3.88 7.42 -12.20
CA ALA A 54 -2.77 7.10 -11.32
C ALA A 54 -2.73 5.58 -11.09
N VAL A 55 -1.62 4.94 -11.43
CA VAL A 55 -1.36 3.52 -11.20
C VAL A 55 -0.38 3.39 -10.03
N ILE A 56 -0.88 2.88 -8.92
CA ILE A 56 -0.13 2.79 -7.66
C ILE A 56 0.03 1.32 -7.28
N GLU A 57 1.22 0.92 -6.87
CA GLU A 57 1.48 -0.42 -6.32
C GLU A 57 1.94 -0.30 -4.87
N ALA A 58 1.31 -1.08 -3.98
CA ALA A 58 1.65 -1.14 -2.57
C ALA A 58 1.45 -2.57 -2.00
N PRO A 59 2.24 -3.00 -1.01
CA PRO A 59 2.01 -4.25 -0.30
C PRO A 59 0.63 -4.32 0.34
N TYR A 60 0.02 -5.51 0.34
CA TYR A 60 -1.30 -5.74 0.91
C TYR A 60 -1.20 -6.22 2.36
N VAL A 61 -1.96 -5.59 3.27
CA VAL A 61 -1.90 -5.90 4.70
C VAL A 61 -2.47 -7.28 5.07
N GLU A 62 -3.38 -7.85 4.28
CA GLU A 62 -3.94 -9.17 4.64
C GLU A 62 -2.89 -10.29 4.53
N PRO A 63 -2.14 -10.47 3.42
CA PRO A 63 -1.03 -11.42 3.36
C PRO A 63 -0.02 -11.26 4.50
N LEU A 64 0.34 -10.03 4.86
CA LEU A 64 1.20 -9.74 6.02
C LEU A 64 0.70 -10.45 7.29
N ILE A 65 -0.58 -10.30 7.59
CA ILE A 65 -1.20 -10.82 8.82
C ILE A 65 -1.49 -12.32 8.72
N GLU A 66 -1.94 -12.81 7.57
CA GLU A 66 -2.27 -14.22 7.36
C GLU A 66 -1.02 -15.11 7.34
N HIS A 67 0.04 -14.67 6.65
CA HIS A 67 1.28 -15.43 6.49
C HIS A 67 2.32 -15.10 7.55
N CYS A 68 2.03 -14.17 8.46
CA CYS A 68 2.97 -13.74 9.49
C CYS A 68 4.29 -13.19 8.91
N GLU A 69 4.21 -12.39 7.84
CA GLU A 69 5.35 -11.78 7.12
C GLU A 69 5.91 -10.56 7.89
N PHE A 70 6.16 -10.73 9.19
CA PHE A 70 6.59 -9.66 10.09
C PHE A 70 7.97 -9.10 9.76
N ASP A 71 8.76 -9.81 8.96
CA ASP A 71 10.05 -9.36 8.42
C ASP A 71 9.88 -8.18 7.44
N THR A 72 8.70 -8.01 6.85
CA THR A 72 8.37 -6.82 6.06
C THR A 72 8.06 -5.58 6.90
N ILE A 73 8.09 -5.70 8.24
CA ILE A 73 7.93 -4.59 9.18
C ILE A 73 9.31 -4.02 9.55
N TYR A 74 9.69 -2.94 8.88
CA TYR A 74 10.95 -2.23 9.11
C TYR A 74 10.82 -0.72 8.85
N HIS A 75 11.85 0.03 9.21
CA HIS A 75 11.84 1.50 9.28
C HIS A 75 11.45 2.25 7.99
N GLU A 76 11.65 1.65 6.81
CA GLU A 76 11.25 2.28 5.55
C GLU A 76 9.74 2.09 5.27
N HIS A 77 9.13 1.02 5.78
CA HIS A 77 7.69 0.76 5.67
C HIS A 77 6.91 1.42 6.81
N LEU A 78 6.47 2.65 6.56
CA LEU A 78 5.73 3.46 7.53
C LEU A 78 4.25 3.08 7.63
N CYS A 79 3.68 2.52 6.55
CA CYS A 79 2.26 2.17 6.45
C CYS A 79 2.06 0.82 5.76
N TYR A 80 1.06 0.07 6.22
CA TYR A 80 0.60 -1.19 5.64
C TYR A 80 -0.86 -1.02 5.23
N PHE A 81 -1.16 -1.21 3.95
CA PHE A 81 -2.42 -0.75 3.38
C PHE A 81 -3.43 -1.88 3.14
N SER A 82 -4.68 -1.62 3.53
CA SER A 82 -5.85 -2.30 3.00
C SER A 82 -6.51 -1.44 1.92
N VAL A 83 -7.32 -2.05 1.06
CA VAL A 83 -8.16 -1.31 0.09
C VAL A 83 -9.14 -0.39 0.81
N THR A 84 -9.67 -0.78 1.96
CA THR A 84 -10.54 0.06 2.80
C THR A 84 -9.84 1.35 3.24
N ALA A 85 -8.58 1.27 3.66
CA ALA A 85 -7.80 2.45 4.06
C ALA A 85 -7.47 3.34 2.85
N LEU A 86 -7.08 2.71 1.74
CA LEU A 86 -6.72 3.41 0.49
C LEU A 86 -7.91 4.11 -0.16
N ASP A 87 -9.08 3.47 -0.25
CA ASP A 87 -10.30 4.08 -0.79
C ASP A 87 -10.69 5.33 0.01
N LYS A 88 -10.66 5.26 1.34
CA LYS A 88 -10.89 6.43 2.22
C LYS A 88 -9.86 7.53 1.99
N LEU A 89 -8.58 7.17 1.81
CA LEU A 89 -7.51 8.11 1.53
C LEU A 89 -7.73 8.83 0.19
N PHE A 90 -7.98 8.10 -0.89
CA PHE A 90 -8.19 8.69 -2.22
C PHE A 90 -9.42 9.59 -2.25
N ARG A 91 -10.55 9.14 -1.69
CA ARG A 91 -11.80 9.91 -1.66
C ARG A 91 -11.66 11.26 -0.95
N ARG A 92 -10.83 11.32 0.10
CA ARG A 92 -10.53 12.58 0.82
C ARG A 92 -9.91 13.65 -0.08
N HIS A 93 -9.23 13.23 -1.16
CA HIS A 93 -8.53 14.11 -2.09
C HIS A 93 -9.24 14.21 -3.45
N GLY A 94 -10.52 13.83 -3.54
CA GLY A 94 -11.29 13.89 -4.77
C GLY A 94 -10.86 12.87 -5.84
N LEU A 95 -10.22 11.79 -5.42
CA LEU A 95 -9.80 10.69 -6.26
C LEU A 95 -10.59 9.42 -5.91
N TYR A 96 -10.75 8.52 -6.87
CA TYR A 96 -11.55 7.31 -6.73
C TYR A 96 -10.76 6.10 -7.17
N LEU A 97 -10.73 5.07 -6.33
CA LEU A 97 -10.19 3.77 -6.69
C LEU A 97 -11.22 3.04 -7.56
N ASN A 98 -10.92 2.88 -8.84
CA ASN A 98 -11.85 2.32 -9.81
C ASN A 98 -11.57 0.85 -10.14
N GLU A 99 -10.31 0.43 -10.04
CA GLU A 99 -9.91 -0.97 -10.24
C GLU A 99 -8.78 -1.35 -9.27
N VAL A 100 -8.85 -2.58 -8.74
CA VAL A 100 -7.77 -3.21 -7.98
C VAL A 100 -7.38 -4.55 -8.59
N LYS A 101 -6.09 -4.85 -8.63
CA LYS A 101 -5.54 -6.16 -9.04
C LYS A 101 -4.59 -6.69 -7.98
N HIS A 102 -4.64 -7.99 -7.75
CA HIS A 102 -3.69 -8.69 -6.89
C HIS A 102 -2.51 -9.20 -7.71
N PHE A 103 -1.32 -9.12 -7.11
CA PHE A 103 -0.08 -9.69 -7.64
C PHE A 103 0.61 -10.49 -6.54
N SER A 104 1.17 -11.65 -6.90
CA SER A 104 1.90 -12.54 -5.97
C SER A 104 3.32 -12.08 -5.64
N ILE A 105 3.70 -10.87 -6.05
CA ILE A 105 5.03 -10.31 -5.83
C ILE A 105 5.09 -9.77 -4.39
N HIS A 106 6.24 -9.94 -3.73
CA HIS A 106 6.51 -9.45 -2.36
C HIS A 106 5.53 -9.97 -1.28
N GLY A 107 5.14 -11.26 -1.32
CA GLY A 107 4.20 -11.85 -0.34
C GLY A 107 2.72 -11.51 -0.62
N GLY A 108 2.48 -10.42 -1.33
CA GLY A 108 1.18 -10.04 -1.88
C GLY A 108 1.08 -8.53 -2.04
N SER A 109 0.78 -8.07 -3.25
CA SER A 109 0.70 -6.64 -3.57
C SER A 109 -0.59 -6.28 -4.30
N LEU A 110 -1.05 -5.05 -4.09
CA LEU A 110 -2.17 -4.46 -4.81
C LEU A 110 -1.63 -3.54 -5.90
N ARG A 111 -2.22 -3.62 -7.09
CA ARG A 111 -2.15 -2.55 -8.09
C ARG A 111 -3.49 -1.84 -8.14
N LEU A 112 -3.44 -0.53 -7.97
CA LEU A 112 -4.56 0.36 -7.78
C LEU A 112 -4.64 1.29 -8.99
N TYR A 113 -5.82 1.41 -9.57
CA TYR A 113 -6.11 2.36 -10.64
C TYR A 113 -7.02 3.45 -10.08
N VAL A 114 -6.47 4.64 -9.96
CA VAL A 114 -7.08 5.77 -9.25
C VAL A 114 -7.29 6.93 -10.22
N GLU A 115 -8.50 7.45 -10.28
CA GLU A 115 -8.90 8.46 -11.27
C GLU A 115 -9.68 9.60 -10.60
N PRO A 116 -9.74 10.81 -11.21
CA PRO A 116 -10.55 11.92 -10.68
C PRO A 116 -12.05 11.71 -10.82
N ARG A 117 -12.47 10.78 -11.70
CA ARG A 117 -13.87 10.44 -11.92
C ARG A 117 -14.21 9.14 -11.20
N GLU A 118 -15.32 9.14 -10.47
CA GLU A 118 -15.82 7.93 -9.83
C GLU A 118 -16.39 6.96 -10.87
N ASN A 119 -15.81 5.76 -10.92
CA ASN A 119 -16.27 4.64 -11.74
C ASN A 119 -15.89 3.31 -11.06
N VAL A 120 -16.32 3.15 -9.80
CA VAL A 120 -15.91 2.02 -8.96
C VAL A 120 -16.38 0.69 -9.56
N GLY A 121 -15.41 -0.09 -10.05
CA GLY A 121 -15.61 -1.37 -10.70
C GLY A 121 -15.92 -2.52 -9.72
N ALA A 122 -16.20 -3.69 -10.29
CA ALA A 122 -16.52 -4.90 -9.52
C ALA A 122 -15.37 -5.33 -8.60
N THR A 123 -14.13 -5.28 -9.10
CA THR A 123 -12.95 -5.72 -8.33
C THR A 123 -12.78 -4.95 -7.01
N VAL A 124 -13.04 -3.65 -7.02
CA VAL A 124 -12.96 -2.82 -5.81
C VAL A 124 -14.10 -3.15 -4.84
N LYS A 125 -15.33 -3.31 -5.34
CA LYS A 125 -16.49 -3.66 -4.50
C LYS A 125 -16.34 -5.03 -3.86
N GLU A 126 -15.88 -6.02 -4.62
CA GLU A 126 -15.59 -7.36 -4.16
C GLU A 126 -14.50 -7.34 -3.09
N GLN A 127 -13.41 -6.59 -3.32
CA GLN A 127 -12.31 -6.49 -2.35
C GLN A 127 -12.74 -5.79 -1.05
N LEU A 128 -13.53 -4.72 -1.13
CA LEU A 128 -14.07 -4.04 0.05
C LEU A 128 -15.02 -4.95 0.84
N ALA A 129 -15.87 -5.72 0.15
CA ALA A 129 -16.76 -6.69 0.79
C ALA A 129 -15.96 -7.83 1.45
N HIS A 130 -14.90 -8.31 0.79
CA HIS A 130 -13.97 -9.29 1.35
C HIS A 130 -13.32 -8.76 2.63
N GLU A 131 -12.70 -7.58 2.59
CA GLU A 131 -12.06 -6.97 3.76
C GLU A 131 -13.04 -6.73 4.91
N ALA A 132 -14.28 -6.30 4.60
CA ALA A 132 -15.33 -6.15 5.59
C ALA A 132 -15.72 -7.49 6.23
N SER A 133 -15.82 -8.57 5.46
CA SER A 133 -16.12 -9.91 5.98
C SER A 133 -15.02 -10.45 6.91
N ARG A 134 -13.77 -9.99 6.73
CA ARG A 134 -12.62 -10.31 7.56
C ARG A 134 -12.50 -9.40 8.79
N GLY A 135 -13.17 -8.25 8.79
CA GLY A 135 -13.05 -7.23 9.84
C GLY A 135 -11.70 -6.51 9.84
N ILE A 136 -11.05 -6.38 8.67
CA ILE A 136 -9.71 -5.78 8.50
C ILE A 136 -9.63 -4.33 9.00
N ASP A 137 -10.75 -3.61 9.08
CA ASP A 137 -10.82 -2.25 9.60
C ASP A 137 -10.98 -2.17 11.14
N ALA A 138 -10.99 -3.31 11.83
CA ALA A 138 -11.10 -3.40 13.28
C ALA A 138 -9.82 -3.95 13.93
N ILE A 139 -9.49 -3.42 15.11
CA ILE A 139 -8.34 -3.90 15.90
C ILE A 139 -8.41 -5.40 16.24
N GLY A 140 -9.62 -5.97 16.24
CA GLY A 140 -9.84 -7.40 16.43
C GLY A 140 -9.09 -8.27 15.43
N TYR A 141 -9.03 -7.85 14.16
CA TYR A 141 -8.34 -8.59 13.09
C TYR A 141 -6.83 -8.74 13.35
N PHE A 142 -6.21 -7.75 13.97
CA PHE A 142 -4.75 -7.71 14.22
C PHE A 142 -4.34 -8.31 15.56
N ARG A 143 -5.30 -8.63 16.45
CA ARG A 143 -5.03 -8.91 17.87
C ARG A 143 -4.05 -10.05 18.11
N ASP A 144 -4.16 -11.12 17.32
CA ASP A 144 -3.37 -12.33 17.51
C ASP A 144 -2.03 -12.30 16.76
N PHE A 145 -1.77 -11.26 15.98
CA PHE A 145 -0.58 -11.15 15.15
C PHE A 145 0.71 -11.22 15.98
N SER A 146 0.79 -10.48 17.09
CA SER A 146 1.98 -10.52 17.97
C SER A 146 2.24 -11.92 18.53
N THR A 147 1.20 -12.66 18.88
CA THR A 147 1.33 -14.02 19.39
C THR A 147 1.87 -14.98 18.32
N LYS A 148 1.41 -14.83 17.07
CA LYS A 148 1.96 -15.58 15.92
C LYS A 148 3.44 -15.26 15.70
N VAL A 149 3.82 -13.98 15.76
CA VAL A 149 5.21 -13.52 15.61
C VAL A 149 6.11 -14.12 16.69
N ASP A 150 5.69 -14.07 17.95
CA ASP A 150 6.47 -14.61 19.07
C ASP A 150 6.64 -16.13 18.96
N ALA A 151 5.61 -16.84 18.51
CA ALA A 151 5.69 -18.27 18.25
C ALA A 151 6.70 -18.58 17.13
N LEU A 152 6.59 -17.89 15.99
CA LEU A 152 7.47 -18.10 14.84
C LEU A 152 8.94 -17.77 15.19
N LYS A 153 9.17 -16.68 15.92
CA LYS A 153 10.50 -16.30 16.43
C LYS A 153 11.11 -17.39 17.31
N ARG A 154 10.32 -17.93 18.25
CA ARG A 154 10.78 -18.99 19.15
C ARG A 154 11.11 -20.25 18.36
N ASP A 155 10.25 -20.67 17.45
CA ASP A 155 10.39 -21.91 16.70
C ASP A 155 11.59 -21.85 15.74
N LEU A 156 11.77 -20.72 15.03
CA LEU A 156 12.96 -20.47 14.21
C LEU A 156 14.24 -20.47 15.06
N SER A 157 14.23 -19.80 16.21
CA SER A 157 15.40 -19.76 17.10
C SER A 157 15.78 -21.15 17.63
N MET A 158 14.79 -21.97 17.99
CA MET A 158 15.02 -23.35 18.42
C MET A 158 15.57 -24.22 17.29
N LEU A 159 15.02 -24.07 16.07
CA LEU A 159 15.50 -24.77 14.88
C LEU A 159 16.97 -24.44 14.61
N LEU A 160 17.33 -23.15 14.56
CA LEU A 160 18.69 -22.70 14.28
C LEU A 160 19.67 -23.19 15.35
N ARG A 161 19.30 -23.15 16.64
CA ARG A 161 20.13 -23.69 17.74
C ARG A 161 20.34 -25.20 17.59
N ARG A 162 19.30 -25.95 17.25
CA ARG A 162 19.36 -27.40 17.02
C ARG A 162 20.28 -27.73 15.84
N LEU A 163 20.10 -27.10 14.69
CA LEU A 163 20.95 -27.31 13.51
C LEU A 163 22.42 -27.00 13.80
N LYS A 164 22.68 -25.88 14.49
CA LYS A 164 24.03 -25.52 14.94
C LYS A 164 24.66 -26.57 15.85
N SER A 165 23.88 -27.15 16.78
CA SER A 165 24.38 -28.22 17.66
C SER A 165 24.70 -29.53 16.94
N GLN A 166 24.13 -29.72 15.74
CA GLN A 166 24.35 -30.88 14.88
C GLN A 166 25.48 -30.65 13.86
N GLY A 167 26.17 -29.51 13.91
CA GLY A 167 27.29 -29.21 13.01
C GLY A 167 26.89 -28.69 11.62
N ALA A 168 25.61 -28.35 11.41
CA ALA A 168 25.21 -27.64 10.20
C ALA A 168 25.70 -26.18 10.27
N THR A 169 26.44 -25.74 9.25
CA THR A 169 26.92 -24.37 9.04
C THR A 169 25.99 -23.59 8.13
#